data_AF-A0A0C2X712-F1
#
_entry.id   AF-A0A0C2X712-F1
#
_cell.length_a   1.000
_cell.length_b   1.000
_cell.length_c   1.000
_cell.angle_alpha   90.00
_cell.angle_beta   90.00
_cell.angle_gamma   90.00
#
_symmetry.space_group_name_H-M   'P 1'
#
loop_
_entity.id
_entity.type
_entity.pdbx_description
1 polymer ?
#
loop_
_entity_poly.entity_id
_entity_poly.type
_entity_poly.pdbx_seq_one_letter_code
_entity_poly.pdbx_strand_id
1 'polypeptide(L)'
;MSEPDEIRLWCWVLGDAHTRVFPVDIKRSAPIHFLKRAIHEQKPSFKVISVDSIDLYKFQLPLEDFNEDYAQSINLEGGQEKLNSFNDVSFYWKKEPGKVLSVILPRPAGTTITPPSFQNSNLSLNSPPSWLVDIHGELWGQRDFFGKIFRTATLTKDDFNELQALLDEQNPERISDTYVAEDVLATKSAFLRVKSTPLSIDFGNGLAPRLVFDASSDAVANDDTIADDAMDTDPDHCSSDLVDPHMAHLSNEAKAIFPYTIRYVDLTVLKLKEYRVPQANRADEEAPSLQVSRASVSTTIGI
;
A
#
# COMPACT_ATOMS: atom_id res chain seq x y z
N MET A 1 30.47 -48.38 -4.40
CA MET A 1 29.05 -48.45 -3.97
C MET A 1 28.28 -47.60 -4.95
N SER A 2 27.36 -48.19 -5.72
CA SER A 2 26.51 -47.43 -6.63
C SER A 2 25.61 -46.51 -5.81
N GLU A 3 25.52 -45.22 -6.18
CA GLU A 3 24.56 -44.32 -5.57
C GLU A 3 23.12 -44.82 -5.85
N PRO A 4 22.17 -44.61 -4.93
CA PRO A 4 20.79 -45.00 -5.16
C PRO A 4 20.25 -44.30 -6.41
N ASP A 5 19.47 -45.03 -7.21
CA ASP A 5 18.80 -44.50 -8.41
C ASP A 5 17.71 -43.48 -8.05
N GLU A 6 17.27 -43.46 -6.80
CA GLU A 6 16.29 -42.52 -6.26
C GLU A 6 16.98 -41.38 -5.50
N ILE A 7 16.42 -40.19 -5.60
CA ILE A 7 16.88 -38.97 -4.96
C ILE A 7 15.69 -38.27 -4.30
N ARG A 8 15.90 -37.81 -3.06
CA ARG A 8 14.94 -36.98 -2.33
C ARG A 8 15.26 -35.51 -2.53
N LEU A 9 14.29 -34.75 -3.02
CA LEU A 9 14.38 -33.30 -3.19
C LEU A 9 13.44 -32.60 -2.21
N TRP A 10 13.93 -31.59 -1.51
CA TRP A 10 13.09 -30.73 -0.69
C TRP A 10 12.59 -29.55 -1.52
N CYS A 11 11.26 -29.41 -1.58
CA CYS A 11 10.56 -28.44 -2.41
C CYS A 11 9.85 -27.41 -1.54
N TRP A 12 9.79 -26.16 -2.01
CA TRP A 12 9.02 -25.09 -1.38
C TRP A 12 8.32 -24.22 -2.42
N VAL A 13 7.14 -23.71 -2.07
CA VAL A 13 6.31 -22.87 -2.94
C VAL A 13 6.51 -21.41 -2.52
N LEU A 14 6.87 -20.56 -3.46
CA LEU A 14 7.13 -19.14 -3.25
C LEU A 14 5.88 -18.47 -2.64
N GLY A 15 6.09 -17.83 -1.49
CA GLY A 15 5.05 -17.13 -0.73
C GLY A 15 4.23 -18.02 0.22
N ASP A 16 4.51 -19.32 0.32
CA ASP A 16 4.03 -20.14 1.43
C ASP A 16 4.88 -19.89 2.69
N ALA A 17 4.36 -20.23 3.87
CA ALA A 17 5.15 -20.17 5.10
C ALA A 17 6.44 -21.01 4.96
N HIS A 18 7.57 -20.54 5.49
CA HIS A 18 8.86 -21.23 5.38
C HIS A 18 8.84 -22.66 5.96
N THR A 19 7.94 -22.94 6.90
CA THR A 19 7.75 -24.27 7.49
C THR A 19 7.03 -25.28 6.58
N ARG A 20 6.50 -24.86 5.43
CA ARG A 20 5.73 -25.72 4.49
C ARG A 20 6.59 -26.41 3.42
N VAL A 21 7.87 -26.59 3.68
CA VAL A 21 8.76 -27.41 2.84
C VAL A 21 8.27 -28.86 2.84
N PHE A 22 8.37 -29.53 1.70
CA PHE A 22 7.92 -30.91 1.55
C PHE A 22 8.90 -31.73 0.71
N PRO A 23 9.09 -33.01 1.04
CA PRO A 23 9.99 -33.88 0.30
C PRO A 23 9.28 -34.50 -0.91
N VAL A 24 10.01 -34.67 -2.01
CA VAL A 24 9.61 -35.40 -3.21
C VAL A 24 10.69 -36.44 -3.53
N ASP A 25 10.30 -37.70 -3.60
CA ASP A 25 11.19 -38.80 -3.98
C ASP A 25 11.01 -39.06 -5.49
N ILE A 26 12.12 -39.10 -6.24
CA ILE A 26 12.11 -39.29 -7.70
C ILE A 26 13.35 -40.03 -8.18
N LYS A 27 13.26 -40.75 -9.30
CA LYS A 27 14.42 -41.35 -9.95
C LYS A 27 15.34 -40.29 -10.55
N ARG A 28 16.65 -40.50 -10.44
CA ARG A 28 17.69 -39.64 -11.02
C ARG A 28 17.67 -39.62 -12.54
N SER A 29 17.29 -40.75 -13.16
CA SER A 29 17.12 -40.86 -14.61
C SER A 29 15.75 -40.38 -15.09
N ALA A 30 14.86 -39.93 -14.21
CA ALA A 30 13.56 -39.43 -14.64
C ALA A 30 13.69 -37.98 -15.17
N PRO A 31 12.98 -37.64 -16.25
CA PRO A 31 12.84 -36.27 -16.71
C PRO A 31 12.19 -35.35 -15.67
N ILE A 32 12.53 -34.06 -15.69
CA ILE A 32 11.93 -33.02 -14.84
C ILE A 32 10.40 -32.96 -14.96
N HIS A 33 9.81 -33.32 -16.10
CA HIS A 33 8.35 -33.46 -16.22
C HIS A 33 7.75 -34.41 -15.15
N PHE A 34 8.43 -35.51 -14.81
CA PHE A 34 7.95 -36.41 -13.76
C PHE A 34 8.07 -35.79 -12.37
N LEU A 35 9.05 -34.90 -12.14
CA LEU A 35 9.15 -34.11 -10.92
C LEU A 35 7.97 -33.15 -10.78
N LYS A 36 7.61 -32.45 -11.87
CA LYS A 36 6.42 -31.58 -11.91
C LYS A 36 5.15 -32.36 -11.57
N ARG A 37 5.00 -33.57 -12.14
CA ARG A 37 3.86 -34.45 -11.87
C ARG A 37 3.81 -34.89 -10.41
N ALA A 38 4.93 -35.33 -9.84
CA ALA A 38 5.02 -35.75 -8.44
C ALA A 38 4.63 -34.61 -7.49
N ILE A 39 5.11 -33.39 -7.76
CA ILE A 39 4.74 -32.20 -6.96
C ILE A 39 3.25 -31.89 -7.10
N HIS A 40 2.71 -31.93 -8.32
CA HIS A 40 1.29 -31.70 -8.61
C HIS A 40 0.39 -32.69 -7.87
N GLU A 41 0.76 -33.96 -7.80
CA GLU A 41 0.01 -34.99 -7.07
C GLU A 41 0.05 -34.78 -5.55
N GLN A 42 1.20 -34.36 -5.02
CA GLN A 42 1.41 -34.19 -3.58
C GLN A 42 0.80 -32.91 -3.00
N LYS A 43 0.67 -31.84 -3.81
CA LYS A 43 0.11 -30.56 -3.35
C LYS A 43 -1.30 -30.34 -3.91
N PRO A 44 -2.34 -30.41 -3.06
CA PRO A 44 -3.73 -30.22 -3.50
C PRO A 44 -4.00 -28.90 -4.22
N SER A 45 -3.29 -27.82 -3.86
CA SER A 45 -3.42 -26.51 -4.50
C SER A 45 -3.03 -26.53 -5.98
N PHE A 46 -2.16 -27.45 -6.40
CA PHE A 46 -1.70 -27.53 -7.78
C PHE A 46 -2.64 -28.33 -8.69
N LYS A 47 -3.63 -29.05 -8.14
CA LYS A 47 -4.54 -29.91 -8.91
C LYS A 47 -5.40 -29.17 -9.95
N VAL A 48 -5.55 -27.86 -9.79
CA VAL A 48 -6.34 -27.01 -10.69
C VAL A 48 -5.52 -26.58 -11.92
N ILE A 49 -4.19 -26.72 -11.86
CA ILE A 49 -3.26 -26.16 -12.84
C ILE A 49 -2.66 -27.28 -13.68
N SER A 50 -2.46 -27.01 -14.97
CA SER A 50 -1.78 -27.97 -15.85
C SER A 50 -0.35 -28.21 -15.37
N VAL A 51 0.06 -29.48 -15.27
CA VAL A 51 1.41 -29.90 -14.89
C VAL A 51 2.49 -29.19 -15.74
N ASP A 52 2.20 -28.96 -17.02
CA ASP A 52 3.14 -28.35 -17.96
C ASP A 52 3.39 -26.86 -17.68
N SER A 53 2.43 -26.19 -17.05
CA SER A 53 2.54 -24.78 -16.67
C SER A 53 3.28 -24.53 -15.35
N ILE A 54 3.65 -25.59 -14.63
CA ILE A 54 4.43 -25.47 -13.40
C ILE A 54 5.88 -25.19 -13.76
N ASP A 55 6.40 -24.04 -13.36
CA ASP A 55 7.83 -23.73 -13.46
C ASP A 55 8.56 -24.16 -12.20
N LEU A 56 9.75 -24.75 -12.38
CA LEU A 56 10.61 -25.20 -11.29
C LEU A 56 11.97 -24.52 -11.41
N TYR A 57 12.54 -24.11 -10.29
CA TYR A 57 13.84 -23.47 -10.21
C TYR A 57 14.77 -24.28 -9.31
N LYS A 58 16.01 -24.47 -9.76
CA LYS A 58 17.04 -25.11 -8.94
C LYS A 58 17.43 -24.18 -7.80
N PHE A 59 17.53 -24.75 -6.60
CA PHE A 59 17.97 -24.03 -5.42
C PHE A 59 18.88 -24.90 -4.56
N GLN A 60 19.73 -24.27 -3.75
CA GLN A 60 20.60 -24.95 -2.79
C GLN A 60 20.77 -24.07 -1.55
N LEU A 61 20.04 -24.38 -0.49
CA LEU A 61 20.19 -23.75 0.82
C LEU A 61 19.98 -24.79 1.92
N PRO A 62 20.86 -24.91 2.92
CA PRO A 62 20.62 -25.76 4.08
C PRO A 62 19.25 -25.49 4.70
N LEU A 63 18.49 -26.53 5.00
CA LEU A 63 17.15 -26.35 5.57
C LEU A 63 17.21 -25.69 6.95
N GLU A 64 18.31 -25.87 7.68
CA GLU A 64 18.57 -25.20 8.96
C GLU A 64 18.68 -23.67 8.80
N ASP A 65 19.11 -23.19 7.63
CA ASP A 65 19.23 -21.77 7.31
C ASP A 65 17.95 -21.19 6.67
N PHE A 66 16.99 -22.04 6.31
CA PHE A 66 15.74 -21.61 5.67
C PHE A 66 14.73 -21.09 6.69
N ASN A 67 14.71 -19.77 6.87
CA ASN A 67 13.81 -19.06 7.78
C ASN A 67 12.85 -18.11 7.04
N GLU A 68 11.97 -17.45 7.79
CA GLU A 68 10.97 -16.53 7.25
C GLU A 68 11.58 -15.34 6.49
N ASP A 69 12.63 -14.71 7.05
CA ASP A 69 13.31 -13.58 6.42
C ASP A 69 13.92 -13.98 5.07
N TYR A 70 14.55 -15.17 5.04
CA TYR A 70 15.12 -15.71 3.82
C TYR A 70 14.03 -16.02 2.79
N ALA A 71 12.95 -16.69 3.20
CA ALA A 71 11.81 -17.00 2.35
C ALA A 71 11.22 -15.76 1.66
N GLN A 72 11.16 -14.63 2.36
CA GLN A 72 10.65 -13.35 1.84
C GLN A 72 11.64 -12.63 0.92
N SER A 73 12.94 -12.88 1.08
CA SER A 73 14.00 -12.27 0.25
C SER A 73 14.24 -12.96 -1.09
N ILE A 74 13.70 -14.18 -1.29
CA ILE A 74 13.92 -14.93 -2.52
C ILE A 74 13.26 -14.23 -3.70
N ASN A 75 14.07 -13.73 -4.63
CA ASN A 75 13.64 -13.22 -5.92
C ASN A 75 14.12 -14.16 -7.04
N LEU A 76 13.19 -14.75 -7.80
CA LEU A 76 13.47 -15.65 -8.92
C LEU A 76 14.00 -14.95 -10.18
N GLU A 77 13.91 -13.62 -10.25
CA GLU A 77 14.46 -12.82 -11.36
C GLU A 77 16.00 -12.70 -11.26
N GLY A 78 16.58 -12.99 -10.09
CA GLY A 78 17.99 -12.78 -9.76
C GLY A 78 18.99 -13.80 -10.30
N GLY A 79 18.60 -14.67 -11.25
CA GLY A 79 19.51 -15.61 -11.91
C GLY A 79 19.46 -17.06 -11.41
N GLN A 80 18.36 -17.48 -10.76
CA GLN A 80 18.14 -18.89 -10.45
C GLN A 80 17.91 -19.69 -11.75
N GLU A 81 18.55 -20.86 -11.84
CA GLU A 81 18.45 -21.74 -13.01
C GLU A 81 17.07 -22.38 -13.09
N LYS A 82 16.28 -21.99 -14.10
CA LYS A 82 15.01 -22.64 -14.43
C LYS A 82 15.26 -24.06 -14.95
N LEU A 83 14.52 -25.03 -14.41
CA LEU A 83 14.63 -26.43 -14.80
C LEU A 83 13.86 -26.70 -16.09
N ASN A 84 14.53 -27.27 -17.08
CA ASN A 84 13.95 -27.66 -18.35
C ASN A 84 13.26 -29.03 -18.23
N SER A 85 12.00 -29.13 -18.67
CA SER A 85 11.17 -30.33 -18.52
C SER A 85 11.77 -31.62 -19.12
N PHE A 86 12.58 -31.48 -20.17
CA PHE A 86 13.17 -32.59 -20.93
C PHE A 86 14.52 -33.07 -20.39
N ASN A 87 15.15 -32.31 -19.49
CA ASN A 87 16.36 -32.76 -18.83
C ASN A 87 16.03 -33.76 -17.72
N ASP A 88 16.94 -34.68 -17.45
CA ASP A 88 16.82 -35.61 -16.33
C ASP A 88 17.15 -34.92 -15.00
N VAL A 89 16.62 -35.43 -13.89
CA VAL A 89 16.95 -34.93 -12.54
C VAL A 89 18.46 -34.97 -12.29
N SER A 90 19.14 -36.03 -12.72
CA SER A 90 20.59 -36.18 -12.60
C SER A 90 21.42 -35.11 -13.34
N PHE A 91 20.85 -34.45 -14.34
CA PHE A 91 21.51 -33.32 -15.02
C PHE A 91 21.77 -32.17 -14.03
N TYR A 92 20.80 -31.88 -13.16
CA TYR A 92 20.86 -30.79 -12.20
C TYR A 92 21.47 -31.19 -10.85
N TRP A 93 21.23 -32.43 -10.40
CA TRP A 93 21.73 -32.98 -9.14
C TRP A 93 22.57 -34.23 -9.39
N LYS A 94 23.86 -34.03 -9.68
CA LYS A 94 24.82 -35.13 -9.88
C LYS A 94 25.07 -35.97 -8.61
N LYS A 95 24.87 -35.35 -7.44
CA LYS A 95 24.97 -35.95 -6.12
C LYS A 95 23.69 -35.66 -5.35
N GLU A 96 23.41 -36.50 -4.37
CA GLU A 96 22.27 -36.28 -3.48
C GLU A 96 22.48 -34.97 -2.69
N PRO A 97 21.53 -34.02 -2.73
CA PRO A 97 21.70 -32.70 -2.16
C PRO A 97 21.62 -32.71 -0.62
N GLY A 98 21.14 -33.79 -0.01
CA GLY A 98 20.99 -33.91 1.44
C GLY A 98 19.82 -33.09 1.98
N LYS A 99 19.97 -32.53 3.18
CA LYS A 99 18.94 -31.71 3.85
C LYS A 99 19.03 -30.24 3.43
N VAL A 100 18.93 -29.99 2.13
CA VAL A 100 18.92 -28.64 1.58
C VAL A 100 17.64 -28.41 0.77
N LEU A 101 17.09 -27.20 0.85
CA LEU A 101 16.05 -26.74 -0.05
C LEU A 101 16.59 -26.80 -1.49
N SER A 102 15.99 -27.68 -2.27
CA SER A 102 16.50 -28.10 -3.58
C SER A 102 15.73 -27.46 -4.73
N VAL A 103 14.43 -27.24 -4.56
CA VAL A 103 13.54 -26.76 -5.62
C VAL A 103 12.61 -25.67 -5.09
N ILE A 104 12.51 -24.58 -5.83
CA ILE A 104 11.54 -23.51 -5.59
C ILE A 104 10.53 -23.48 -6.75
N LEU A 105 9.26 -23.35 -6.38
CA LEU A 105 8.15 -23.24 -7.31
C LEU A 105 7.48 -21.88 -7.15
N PRO A 106 7.26 -21.10 -8.21
CA PRO A 106 6.39 -19.93 -8.14
C PRO A 106 4.98 -20.36 -7.74
N ARG A 107 4.26 -19.51 -7.00
CA ARG A 107 2.83 -19.74 -6.78
C ARG A 107 2.10 -19.61 -8.13
N PRO A 108 1.39 -20.65 -8.58
CA PRO A 108 0.69 -20.59 -9.85
C PRO A 108 -0.49 -19.59 -9.78
N ALA A 109 -0.59 -18.76 -10.81
CA ALA A 109 -1.64 -17.76 -10.95
C ALA A 109 -3.02 -18.44 -10.93
N GLY A 110 -3.83 -18.14 -9.91
CA GLY A 110 -5.18 -18.72 -9.73
C GLY A 110 -5.39 -19.53 -8.46
N THR A 111 -4.35 -19.81 -7.67
CA THR A 111 -4.46 -20.54 -6.38
C THR A 111 -4.44 -19.66 -5.14
N THR A 112 -4.53 -18.34 -5.33
CA THR A 112 -4.42 -17.38 -4.24
C THR A 112 -5.65 -17.42 -3.35
N ILE A 113 -5.62 -18.26 -2.31
CA ILE A 113 -6.38 -17.98 -1.07
C ILE A 113 -5.73 -16.71 -0.52
N THR A 114 -6.31 -15.59 -0.91
CA THR A 114 -5.74 -14.28 -0.61
C THR A 114 -6.18 -13.91 0.80
N PRO A 115 -5.28 -13.58 1.73
CA PRO A 115 -5.68 -12.73 2.85
C PRO A 115 -6.26 -11.44 2.23
N PRO A 116 -7.45 -10.98 2.64
CA PRO A 116 -8.28 -10.03 1.88
C PRO A 116 -7.66 -8.65 1.57
N SER A 117 -6.40 -8.37 1.92
CA SER A 117 -5.80 -7.03 1.80
C SER A 117 -5.00 -6.74 0.52
N PHE A 118 -4.82 -7.68 -0.41
CA PHE A 118 -3.95 -7.46 -1.59
C PHE A 118 -4.59 -7.69 -2.98
N GLN A 119 -5.91 -7.95 -3.06
CA GLN A 119 -6.57 -8.25 -4.34
C GLN A 119 -6.94 -7.05 -5.22
N ASN A 120 -6.69 -5.81 -4.80
CA ASN A 120 -7.13 -4.62 -5.55
C ASN A 120 -6.10 -4.07 -6.55
N SER A 121 -5.11 -4.86 -6.97
CA SER A 121 -4.06 -4.36 -7.85
C SER A 121 -4.02 -5.15 -9.15
N ASN A 122 -4.74 -4.64 -10.15
CA ASN A 122 -4.64 -4.98 -11.58
C ASN A 122 -3.28 -4.58 -12.19
N LEU A 123 -2.19 -4.69 -11.42
CA LEU A 123 -0.83 -4.25 -11.77
C LEU A 123 -0.04 -5.32 -12.54
N SER A 124 -0.61 -6.50 -12.80
CA SER A 124 0.12 -7.60 -13.46
C SER A 124 0.38 -7.37 -14.95
N LEU A 125 -0.24 -6.38 -15.59
CA LEU A 125 -0.11 -6.13 -17.03
C LEU A 125 0.84 -4.98 -17.38
N ASN A 126 1.23 -4.15 -16.40
CA ASN A 126 2.17 -3.06 -16.60
C ASN A 126 3.29 -3.20 -15.59
N SER A 127 4.54 -3.19 -16.05
CA SER A 127 5.68 -3.04 -15.16
C SER A 127 5.40 -1.89 -14.18
N PRO A 128 5.67 -2.06 -12.88
CA PRO A 128 5.41 -1.00 -11.91
C PRO A 128 6.06 0.30 -12.38
N PRO A 129 5.42 1.46 -12.17
CA PRO A 129 6.03 2.74 -12.49
C PRO A 129 7.44 2.81 -11.90
N SER A 130 8.41 3.31 -12.67
CA SER A 130 9.82 3.34 -12.25
C SER A 130 10.01 4.00 -10.87
N TRP A 131 9.26 5.06 -10.57
CA TRP A 131 9.30 5.71 -9.27
C TRP A 131 8.96 4.79 -8.10
N LEU A 132 8.06 3.82 -8.31
CA LEU A 132 7.69 2.87 -7.27
C LEU A 132 8.81 1.83 -7.07
N VAL A 133 9.48 1.42 -8.14
CA VAL A 133 10.65 0.53 -8.08
C VAL A 133 11.78 1.21 -7.31
N ASP A 134 12.03 2.49 -7.57
CA ASP A 134 13.07 3.25 -6.91
C ASP A 134 12.75 3.49 -5.42
N ILE A 135 11.51 3.87 -5.09
CA ILE A 135 11.06 3.97 -3.69
C ILE A 135 11.21 2.62 -3.00
N HIS A 136 10.83 1.53 -3.66
CA HIS A 136 10.99 0.20 -3.12
C HIS A 136 12.48 -0.12 -2.90
N GLY A 137 13.36 0.17 -3.86
CA GLY A 137 14.80 -0.05 -3.74
C GLY A 137 15.43 0.71 -2.57
N GLU A 138 15.00 1.94 -2.31
CA GLU A 138 15.51 2.74 -1.18
C GLU A 138 14.92 2.32 0.17
N LEU A 139 13.64 1.96 0.22
CA LEU A 139 12.97 1.59 1.47
C LEU A 139 13.24 0.15 1.90
N TRP A 140 13.42 -0.77 0.96
CA TRP A 140 13.58 -2.18 1.27
C TRP A 140 14.96 -2.46 1.84
N GLY A 141 15.01 -3.10 3.01
CA GLY A 141 16.25 -3.39 3.73
C GLY A 141 16.79 -2.25 4.60
N GLN A 142 16.23 -1.03 4.51
CA GLN A 142 16.66 0.11 5.32
C GLN A 142 15.66 0.42 6.45
N ARG A 143 15.64 -0.43 7.49
CA ARG A 143 14.70 -0.30 8.63
C ARG A 143 14.75 1.06 9.33
N ASP A 144 15.92 1.70 9.35
CA ASP A 144 16.15 3.00 9.98
C ASP A 144 15.37 4.15 9.30
N PHE A 145 14.86 3.95 8.08
CA PHE A 145 14.07 4.95 7.37
C PHE A 145 12.62 4.98 7.82
N PHE A 146 12.05 3.87 8.28
CA PHE A 146 10.63 3.83 8.69
C PHE A 146 10.31 4.88 9.74
N GLY A 147 11.17 5.06 10.76
CA GLY A 147 10.98 6.10 11.78
C GLY A 147 11.15 7.54 11.27
N LYS A 148 11.75 7.72 10.09
CA LYS A 148 12.02 9.02 9.48
C LYS A 148 10.97 9.41 8.43
N ILE A 149 10.49 8.43 7.66
CA ILE A 149 9.52 8.66 6.58
C ILE A 149 8.08 8.68 7.08
N PHE A 150 7.72 7.85 8.06
CA PHE A 150 6.37 7.88 8.62
C PHE A 150 6.30 8.94 9.70
N ARG A 151 5.46 9.94 9.48
CA ARG A 151 5.29 11.08 10.37
C ARG A 151 3.86 11.13 10.89
N THR A 152 3.71 11.64 12.11
CA THR A 152 2.41 11.90 12.72
C THR A 152 2.33 13.38 13.09
N ALA A 153 1.26 14.05 12.69
CA ALA A 153 0.97 15.42 13.07
C ALA A 153 -0.41 15.47 13.74
N THR A 154 -0.46 16.10 14.92
CA THR A 154 -1.72 16.41 15.60
C THR A 154 -1.98 17.90 15.40
N LEU A 155 -3.01 18.20 14.62
CA LEU A 155 -3.39 19.55 14.24
C LEU A 155 -4.49 20.05 15.17
N THR A 156 -4.31 21.26 15.68
CA THR A 156 -5.29 22.00 16.45
C THR A 156 -6.03 22.99 15.55
N LYS A 157 -7.07 23.64 16.09
CA LYS A 157 -7.76 24.74 15.42
C LYS A 157 -6.81 25.90 15.11
N ASP A 158 -5.87 26.19 16.01
CA ASP A 158 -4.91 27.27 15.84
C ASP A 158 -3.92 26.95 14.71
N ASP A 159 -3.48 25.70 14.59
CA ASP A 159 -2.63 25.26 13.47
C ASP A 159 -3.34 25.39 12.12
N PHE A 160 -4.65 25.10 12.08
CA PHE A 160 -5.44 25.29 10.87
C PHE A 160 -5.54 26.79 10.49
N ASN A 161 -5.81 27.66 11.47
CA ASN A 161 -5.85 29.11 11.23
C ASN A 161 -4.48 29.65 10.78
N GLU A 162 -3.38 29.16 11.37
CA GLU A 162 -2.01 29.51 10.98
C GLU A 162 -1.74 29.09 9.52
N LEU A 163 -2.08 27.86 9.15
CA LEU A 163 -1.94 27.37 7.77
C LEU A 163 -2.81 28.20 6.81
N GLN A 164 -4.03 28.54 7.20
CA GLN A 164 -4.93 29.33 6.36
C GLN A 164 -4.37 30.73 6.13
N ALA A 165 -3.81 31.38 7.15
CA ALA A 165 -3.16 32.68 7.05
C ALA A 165 -1.92 32.64 6.14
N LEU A 166 -1.07 31.62 6.27
CA LEU A 166 0.08 31.42 5.39
C LEU A 166 -0.35 31.27 3.92
N LEU A 167 -1.43 30.54 3.68
CA LEU A 167 -1.96 30.36 2.33
C LEU A 167 -2.59 31.66 1.79
N ASP A 168 -3.24 32.48 2.63
CA ASP A 168 -3.75 33.81 2.25
C ASP A 168 -2.62 34.77 1.88
N GLU A 169 -1.55 34.80 2.68
CA GLU A 169 -0.41 35.67 2.45
C GLU A 169 0.30 35.32 1.13
N GLN A 170 0.48 34.03 0.86
CA GLN A 170 1.12 33.56 -0.36
C GLN A 170 0.19 33.63 -1.58
N ASN A 171 -1.13 33.55 -1.38
CA ASN A 171 -2.14 33.49 -2.44
C ASN A 171 -3.32 34.42 -2.12
N PRO A 172 -3.13 35.75 -2.17
CA PRO A 172 -4.17 36.71 -1.79
C PRO A 172 -5.42 36.63 -2.69
N GLU A 173 -5.26 36.14 -3.93
CA GLU A 173 -6.34 35.97 -4.90
C GLU A 173 -7.05 34.62 -4.78
N ARG A 174 -6.81 33.81 -3.74
CA ARG A 174 -7.40 32.46 -3.62
C ARG A 174 -8.93 32.41 -3.53
N ILE A 175 -9.56 33.54 -3.25
CA ILE A 175 -11.02 33.72 -3.25
C ILE A 175 -11.58 34.07 -4.64
N SER A 176 -10.70 34.32 -5.62
CA SER A 176 -11.07 34.58 -7.01
C SER A 176 -11.53 33.31 -7.71
N ASP A 177 -12.53 33.43 -8.57
CA ASP A 177 -13.00 32.38 -9.46
C ASP A 177 -11.95 31.97 -10.51
N THR A 178 -10.97 32.83 -10.76
CA THR A 178 -9.83 32.61 -11.68
C THR A 178 -8.58 32.08 -11.00
N TYR A 179 -8.63 31.77 -9.70
CA TYR A 179 -7.45 31.37 -8.93
C TYR A 179 -6.79 30.09 -9.46
N VAL A 180 -5.49 30.15 -9.71
CA VAL A 180 -4.63 28.98 -9.98
C VAL A 180 -3.69 28.80 -8.80
N ALA A 181 -3.75 27.64 -8.17
CA ALA A 181 -2.94 27.36 -6.99
C ALA A 181 -1.46 27.19 -7.34
N GLU A 182 -0.66 28.22 -7.06
CA GLU A 182 0.79 28.12 -7.12
C GLU A 182 1.33 27.64 -5.78
N ASP A 183 2.07 26.53 -5.81
CA ASP A 183 2.91 26.03 -4.71
C ASP A 183 2.22 25.71 -3.37
N VAL A 184 0.88 25.66 -3.33
CA VAL A 184 0.08 25.33 -2.13
C VAL A 184 0.51 23.99 -1.50
N LEU A 185 0.91 23.02 -2.33
CA LEU A 185 1.36 21.71 -1.86
C LEU A 185 2.68 21.81 -1.08
N ALA A 186 3.64 22.61 -1.54
CA ALA A 186 4.91 22.77 -0.85
C ALA A 186 4.71 23.41 0.51
N THR A 187 3.91 24.48 0.58
CA THR A 187 3.58 25.19 1.84
C THR A 187 2.87 24.27 2.82
N LYS A 188 1.85 23.53 2.38
CA LYS A 188 1.17 22.53 3.23
C LYS A 188 2.14 21.45 3.72
N SER A 189 2.99 20.92 2.84
CA SER A 189 3.95 19.88 3.22
C SER A 189 4.99 20.38 4.22
N ALA A 190 5.49 21.61 4.05
CA ALA A 190 6.44 22.24 4.96
C ALA A 190 5.80 22.50 6.32
N PHE A 191 4.58 23.02 6.34
CA PHE A 191 3.81 23.23 7.56
C PHE A 191 3.61 21.91 8.33
N LEU A 192 3.18 20.84 7.64
CA LEU A 192 3.02 19.54 8.26
C LEU A 192 4.33 19.00 8.82
N ARG A 193 5.47 19.17 8.13
CA ARG A 193 6.78 18.76 8.66
C ARG A 193 7.11 19.45 9.97
N VAL A 194 6.85 20.75 10.07
CA VAL A 194 7.08 21.54 11.30
C VAL A 194 6.20 21.06 12.45
N LYS A 195 4.94 20.72 12.18
CA LYS A 195 3.98 20.25 13.19
C LYS A 195 4.07 18.74 13.48
N SER A 196 4.84 18.00 12.69
CA SER A 196 4.96 16.55 12.83
C SER A 196 6.05 16.13 13.81
N THR A 197 5.82 15.02 14.48
CA THR A 197 6.87 14.29 15.20
C THR A 197 7.26 13.05 14.38
N PRO A 198 8.55 12.68 14.35
CA PRO A 198 8.96 11.38 13.85
C PRO A 198 8.21 10.30 14.62
N LEU A 199 7.70 9.28 13.93
CA LEU A 199 7.04 8.18 14.60
C LEU A 199 8.09 7.50 15.50
N SER A 200 7.90 7.57 16.82
CA SER A 200 8.71 6.80 17.76
C SER A 200 8.29 5.35 17.59
N ILE A 201 9.00 4.64 16.75
CA ILE A 201 8.73 3.23 16.53
C ILE A 201 9.46 2.47 17.62
N ASP A 202 8.78 2.27 18.75
CA ASP A 202 9.11 1.15 19.61
C ASP A 202 8.67 -0.11 18.85
N PHE A 203 9.54 -0.57 17.96
CA PHE A 203 9.41 -1.87 17.32
C PHE A 203 9.63 -2.92 18.42
N GLY A 204 8.66 -3.10 19.31
CA GLY A 204 8.60 -4.29 20.14
C GLY A 204 8.82 -5.47 19.21
N ASN A 205 9.71 -6.40 19.59
CA ASN A 205 10.45 -7.43 18.81
C ASN A 205 9.81 -8.16 17.59
N GLY A 206 8.59 -7.82 17.15
CA GLY A 206 7.96 -8.25 15.91
C GLY A 206 8.55 -7.59 14.65
N LEU A 207 8.70 -8.41 13.62
CA LEU A 207 9.40 -8.10 12.36
C LEU A 207 8.61 -7.20 11.37
N ALA A 208 7.40 -6.80 11.73
CA ALA A 208 6.59 -5.86 10.96
C ALA A 208 6.10 -4.74 11.90
N PRO A 209 6.29 -3.45 11.56
CA PRO A 209 5.67 -2.36 12.30
C PRO A 209 4.15 -2.56 12.31
N ARG A 210 3.62 -2.99 13.45
CA ARG A 210 2.18 -2.96 13.67
C ARG A 210 1.82 -1.52 13.93
N LEU A 211 1.09 -0.92 13.00
CA LEU A 211 0.43 0.35 13.23
C LEU A 211 -0.58 0.13 14.36
N VAL A 212 -0.23 0.55 15.57
CA VAL A 212 -1.20 0.62 16.67
C VAL A 212 -2.07 1.84 16.38
N PHE A 213 -3.34 1.59 16.13
CA PHE A 213 -4.35 2.64 16.11
C PHE A 213 -4.83 2.75 17.55
N ASP A 214 -4.41 3.80 18.25
CA ASP A 214 -4.99 4.15 19.54
C ASP A 214 -6.41 4.64 19.30
N ALA A 215 -7.34 3.69 19.18
CA ALA A 215 -8.77 3.95 19.15
C ALA A 215 -9.22 4.32 20.58
N SER A 216 -8.78 5.47 21.07
CA SER A 216 -9.22 6.05 22.33
C SER A 216 -9.91 7.38 22.05
N SER A 217 -11.05 7.32 21.37
CA SER A 217 -12.04 8.39 21.38
C SER A 217 -13.20 7.92 22.26
N ASP A 218 -13.02 8.06 23.57
CA ASP A 218 -14.06 7.85 24.57
C ASP A 218 -15.07 9.00 24.43
N ALA A 219 -16.07 8.79 23.57
CA ALA A 219 -17.16 9.75 23.37
C ALA A 219 -18.08 9.67 24.60
N VAL A 220 -17.90 10.61 25.52
CA VAL A 220 -18.81 10.84 26.64
C VAL A 220 -20.17 11.23 26.06
N ALA A 221 -21.14 10.32 26.17
CA ALA A 221 -22.53 10.61 25.90
C ALA A 221 -23.03 11.63 26.94
N ASN A 222 -23.17 12.89 26.54
CA ASN A 222 -23.90 13.87 27.33
C ASN A 222 -25.39 13.70 27.04
N ASP A 223 -26.09 13.32 28.10
CA ASP A 223 -27.52 13.08 28.20
C ASP A 223 -28.32 14.38 28.00
N ASP A 224 -29.33 14.31 27.14
CA ASP A 224 -30.24 15.38 26.77
C ASP A 224 -31.18 15.72 27.94
N THR A 225 -31.02 16.90 28.54
CA THR A 225 -32.11 17.53 29.31
C THR A 225 -32.83 18.56 28.46
N ILE A 226 -33.95 18.13 27.88
CA ILE A 226 -34.97 18.98 27.27
C ILE A 226 -35.59 19.87 28.35
N ALA A 227 -35.42 21.17 28.22
CA ALA A 227 -36.26 22.16 28.89
C ALA A 227 -37.00 22.97 27.82
N ASP A 228 -38.30 22.71 27.71
CA ASP A 228 -39.29 23.61 27.13
C ASP A 228 -39.21 24.95 27.85
N ASP A 229 -38.92 26.03 27.12
CA ASP A 229 -39.31 27.38 27.54
C ASP A 229 -39.81 28.16 26.33
N ALA A 230 -41.13 28.29 26.30
CA ALA A 230 -41.85 29.24 25.48
C ALA A 230 -41.68 30.65 26.06
N MET A 231 -41.24 31.60 25.23
CA MET A 231 -41.66 33.01 25.36
C MET A 231 -41.58 33.71 24.00
N ASP A 232 -42.76 33.99 23.47
CA ASP A 232 -43.21 35.30 22.99
C ASP A 232 -42.10 36.34 22.70
N THR A 233 -41.94 36.73 21.43
CA THR A 233 -41.21 37.96 21.07
C THR A 233 -41.74 38.58 19.79
N ASP A 234 -42.62 39.55 20.00
CA ASP A 234 -42.66 40.92 19.45
C ASP A 234 -42.01 41.17 18.06
N PRO A 235 -42.81 41.50 17.02
CA PRO A 235 -42.33 41.74 15.67
C PRO A 235 -42.17 43.24 15.40
N ASP A 236 -41.18 43.92 15.98
CA ASP A 236 -40.77 45.24 15.49
C ASP A 236 -39.38 45.65 16.01
N HIS A 237 -38.33 45.09 15.40
CA HIS A 237 -37.00 45.70 15.50
C HIS A 237 -36.22 45.57 14.18
N CYS A 238 -36.40 46.56 13.30
CA CYS A 238 -35.46 46.83 12.21
C CYS A 238 -34.13 47.35 12.79
N SER A 239 -33.20 46.45 13.12
CA SER A 239 -31.77 46.81 13.23
C SER A 239 -30.99 46.12 12.14
N SER A 240 -30.39 46.94 11.27
CA SER A 240 -29.59 46.59 10.10
C SER A 240 -28.17 46.16 10.51
N ASP A 241 -28.05 45.15 11.37
CA ASP A 241 -26.76 44.51 11.63
C ASP A 241 -26.73 43.19 10.87
N LEU A 242 -26.25 43.29 9.62
CA LEU A 242 -25.90 42.19 8.72
C LEU A 242 -24.71 41.41 9.31
N VAL A 243 -24.94 40.73 10.44
CA VAL A 243 -24.05 39.66 10.90
C VAL A 243 -24.40 38.45 10.05
N ASP A 244 -23.55 38.16 9.07
CA ASP A 244 -23.71 37.04 8.13
C ASP A 244 -23.95 35.73 8.93
N PRO A 245 -25.19 35.19 8.93
CA PRO A 245 -25.55 34.01 9.72
C PRO A 245 -24.77 32.76 9.26
N HIS A 246 -24.09 32.82 8.11
CA HIS A 246 -23.30 31.73 7.57
C HIS A 246 -21.98 31.48 8.33
N MET A 247 -21.47 32.47 9.07
CA MET A 247 -20.23 32.31 9.85
C MET A 247 -20.44 31.65 11.23
N ALA A 248 -21.63 31.77 11.81
CA ALA A 248 -21.91 31.20 13.14
C ALA A 248 -22.01 29.67 13.13
N HIS A 249 -22.50 29.08 12.04
CA HIS A 249 -22.65 27.61 11.92
C HIS A 249 -21.30 26.87 11.85
N LEU A 250 -20.28 27.44 11.20
CA LEU A 250 -18.96 26.82 11.08
C LEU A 250 -18.21 26.74 12.42
N SER A 251 -18.49 27.66 13.36
CA SER A 251 -17.75 27.73 14.64
C SER A 251 -18.06 26.57 15.59
N ASN A 252 -19.30 26.07 15.57
CA ASN A 252 -19.71 24.93 16.41
C ASN A 252 -19.31 23.58 15.81
N GLU A 253 -19.35 23.45 14.49
CA GLU A 253 -18.96 22.21 13.80
C GLU A 253 -17.44 21.99 13.81
N ALA A 254 -16.65 23.08 13.74
CA ALA A 254 -15.19 23.00 13.85
C ALA A 254 -14.70 22.50 15.22
N LYS A 255 -15.50 22.62 16.30
CA LYS A 255 -15.14 22.05 17.61
C LYS A 255 -15.17 20.51 17.62
N ALA A 256 -15.93 19.89 16.72
CA ALA A 256 -16.00 18.42 16.64
C ALA A 256 -14.80 17.80 15.90
N ILE A 257 -14.08 18.60 15.10
CA ILE A 257 -13.02 18.10 14.20
C ILE A 257 -11.64 18.18 14.88
N PHE A 258 -11.42 19.16 15.77
CA PHE A 258 -10.12 19.37 16.40
C PHE A 258 -10.09 18.96 17.88
N PRO A 259 -9.00 18.35 18.37
CA PRO A 259 -7.75 18.06 17.65
C PRO A 259 -7.88 16.89 16.65
N TYR A 260 -7.13 16.95 15.54
CA TYR A 260 -7.12 15.90 14.52
C TYR A 260 -5.71 15.36 14.29
N THR A 261 -5.53 14.04 14.36
CA THR A 261 -4.24 13.40 14.14
C THR A 261 -4.19 12.74 12.77
N ILE A 262 -3.21 13.14 11.96
CA ILE A 262 -2.91 12.54 10.66
C ILE A 262 -1.58 11.81 10.67
N ARG A 263 -1.52 10.71 9.92
CA ARG A 263 -0.28 9.99 9.61
C ARG A 263 -0.01 10.12 8.12
N TYR A 264 1.22 10.43 7.74
CA TYR A 264 1.61 10.59 6.35
C TYR A 264 3.04 10.11 6.11
N VAL A 265 3.38 9.91 4.83
CA VAL A 265 4.71 9.49 4.39
C VAL A 265 5.45 10.69 3.80
N ASP A 266 6.58 11.05 4.39
CA ASP A 266 7.46 12.11 3.90
C ASP A 266 8.62 11.53 3.09
N LEU A 267 8.38 11.44 1.78
CA LEU A 267 9.37 10.90 0.85
C LEU A 267 10.56 11.84 0.60
N THR A 268 10.54 13.09 1.08
CA THR A 268 11.68 14.01 0.87
C THR A 268 12.93 13.63 1.65
N VAL A 269 12.78 12.76 2.66
CA VAL A 269 13.91 12.17 3.39
C VAL A 269 14.73 11.25 2.48
N LEU A 270 14.06 10.61 1.52
CA LEU A 270 14.71 9.87 0.47
C LEU A 270 15.24 10.93 -0.49
N LYS A 271 16.56 11.13 -0.55
CA LYS A 271 17.24 12.12 -1.42
C LYS A 271 17.18 11.69 -2.89
N LEU A 272 15.99 11.35 -3.34
CA LEU A 272 15.69 10.82 -4.64
C LEU A 272 15.92 11.93 -5.69
N LYS A 273 16.54 11.55 -6.80
CA LYS A 273 16.78 12.47 -7.92
C LYS A 273 15.46 12.68 -8.65
N GLU A 274 14.87 13.87 -8.51
CA GLU A 274 13.73 14.39 -9.28
C GLU A 274 12.60 13.39 -9.59
N TYR A 275 11.57 13.34 -8.74
CA TYR A 275 10.29 12.76 -9.15
C TYR A 275 9.30 13.82 -9.60
N ARG A 276 8.80 13.66 -10.83
CA ARG A 276 7.38 13.90 -11.08
C ARG A 276 6.63 12.72 -10.45
N VAL A 277 6.22 12.87 -9.19
CA VAL A 277 5.09 12.06 -8.71
C VAL A 277 3.97 12.33 -9.72
N PRO A 278 3.37 11.31 -10.35
CA PRO A 278 2.22 11.54 -11.19
C PRO A 278 1.22 12.31 -10.32
N GLN A 279 1.03 13.59 -10.60
CA GLN A 279 -0.13 14.28 -10.07
C GLN A 279 -1.28 13.39 -10.49
N ALA A 280 -2.10 12.97 -9.52
CA ALA A 280 -3.33 12.28 -9.82
C ALA A 280 -4.21 13.30 -10.54
N ASN A 281 -3.94 13.48 -11.84
CA ASN A 281 -4.82 14.17 -12.75
C ASN A 281 -6.07 13.34 -12.64
N ARG A 282 -7.07 13.89 -11.95
CA ARG A 282 -8.44 13.42 -12.08
C ARG A 282 -8.64 13.30 -13.59
N ALA A 283 -8.84 12.08 -14.07
CA ALA A 283 -9.17 11.87 -15.45
C ALA A 283 -10.54 12.52 -15.63
N ASP A 284 -10.55 13.82 -15.96
CA ASP A 284 -11.71 14.44 -16.54
C ASP A 284 -11.94 13.69 -17.84
N GLU A 285 -13.04 12.96 -17.82
CA GLU A 285 -13.56 12.13 -18.89
C GLU A 285 -13.67 13.01 -20.15
N GLU A 286 -12.69 12.91 -21.03
CA GLU A 286 -12.64 13.61 -22.30
C GLU A 286 -13.72 13.00 -23.21
N ALA A 287 -14.94 13.54 -23.13
CA ALA A 287 -16.00 13.23 -24.07
C ALA A 287 -15.61 13.72 -25.47
N PRO A 288 -15.82 12.93 -26.53
CA PRO A 288 -15.43 13.32 -27.88
C PRO A 288 -16.29 14.50 -28.36
N SER A 289 -15.58 15.51 -28.85
CA SER A 289 -16.06 16.69 -29.54
C SER A 289 -17.18 16.38 -30.55
N LEU A 290 -18.39 16.85 -30.26
CA LEU A 290 -19.42 17.16 -31.24
C LEU A 290 -19.65 18.66 -31.24
N GLN A 291 -19.29 19.30 -32.35
CA GLN A 291 -19.74 20.64 -32.69
C GLN A 291 -21.26 20.68 -32.76
N VAL A 292 -21.91 21.48 -31.91
CA VAL A 292 -23.17 22.14 -32.26
C VAL A 292 -23.21 23.55 -31.66
N SER A 293 -23.55 24.48 -32.55
CA SER A 293 -23.73 25.91 -32.46
C SER A 293 -24.40 26.52 -31.22
N ARG A 294 -23.92 27.72 -30.89
CA ARG A 294 -24.57 28.83 -30.17
C ARG A 294 -26.11 28.77 -30.09
N ALA A 295 -26.63 28.93 -28.87
CA ALA A 295 -27.76 29.80 -28.57
C ALA A 295 -27.68 30.29 -27.11
N SER A 296 -27.64 31.62 -26.92
CA SER A 296 -27.84 32.27 -25.63
C SER A 296 -29.29 32.13 -25.19
N VAL A 297 -29.56 31.77 -23.93
CA VAL A 297 -30.73 32.25 -23.16
C VAL A 297 -30.38 32.38 -21.68
N SER A 298 -30.82 33.53 -21.17
CA SER A 298 -30.89 34.10 -19.82
C SER A 298 -31.42 33.21 -18.67
N THR A 299 -30.85 33.43 -17.47
CA THR A 299 -31.47 33.57 -16.12
C THR A 299 -32.48 32.51 -15.62
N THR A 300 -32.23 31.94 -14.41
CA THR A 300 -33.08 32.08 -13.20
C THR A 300 -32.49 31.34 -11.99
N ILE A 301 -32.37 32.09 -10.88
CA ILE A 301 -32.11 31.67 -9.50
C ILE A 301 -33.35 30.98 -8.92
N GLY A 302 -33.19 29.94 -8.10
CA GLY A 302 -34.30 29.35 -7.36
C GLY A 302 -33.84 28.61 -6.09
N ILE A 303 -33.85 29.37 -4.99
CA ILE A 303 -34.08 29.03 -3.56
C ILE A 303 -33.84 27.58 -3.14
#